data_AF-A6T8D8-F1
#
_entry.id   AF-A6T8D8-F1
#
_cell.length_a   1.000
_cell.length_b   1.000
_cell.length_c   1.000
_cell.angle_alpha   90.00
_cell.angle_beta   90.00
_cell.angle_gamma   90.00
#
_symmetry.space_group_name_H-M   'P 1'
#
loop_
_entity.id
_entity.type
_entity.pdbx_description
1 polymer ?
#
loop_
_entity_poly.entity_id
_entity_poly.type
_entity_poly.pdbx_seq_one_letter_code
_entity_poly.pdbx_strand_id
1 'polypeptide(L)'
;MDVTVSTDDGYRVNNLGLMSSRQNYMIFGGFVAIAGIIIVLVGEKFKPSANSVKCPYCAELISAEAVKCKHCGSDVTPSKTIVSADDAEASDRLADVNVKLIAGVVLAVFAAIIGAIIFHRQ
;
A
#
# COMPACT_ATOMS: atom_id res chain seq x y z
N MET A 1 29.10 15.41 -4.46
CA MET A 1 29.45 16.81 -4.12
C MET A 1 30.59 16.75 -3.14
N ASP A 2 31.64 17.53 -3.37
CA ASP A 2 32.79 17.61 -2.46
C ASP A 2 32.32 18.02 -1.05
N VAL A 3 32.78 17.28 -0.04
CA VAL A 3 32.45 17.48 1.38
C VAL A 3 33.61 18.12 2.13
N THR A 4 34.67 18.48 1.41
CA THR A 4 35.86 19.13 1.97
C THR A 4 35.76 20.65 1.89
N VAL A 5 36.25 21.32 2.92
CA VAL A 5 36.41 22.79 2.98
C VAL A 5 37.90 23.11 3.12
N SER A 6 38.34 24.18 2.46
CA SER A 6 39.73 24.65 2.49
C SER A 6 40.01 25.36 3.82
N THR A 7 41.09 24.99 4.51
CA THR A 7 41.66 25.77 5.61
C THR A 7 42.79 26.66 5.11
N ASP A 8 43.10 27.74 5.85
CA ASP A 8 44.10 28.75 5.46
C ASP A 8 45.49 28.16 5.14
N ASP A 9 45.88 27.06 5.77
CA ASP A 9 47.15 26.36 5.53
C ASP A 9 47.15 25.48 4.26
N GLY A 10 46.15 25.59 3.39
CA GLY A 10 46.04 24.84 2.13
C GLY A 10 45.60 23.38 2.29
N TYR A 11 45.52 22.86 3.51
CA TYR A 11 44.95 21.54 3.77
C TYR A 11 43.43 21.54 3.56
N ARG A 12 42.89 20.41 3.10
CA ARG A 12 41.45 20.19 2.95
C ARG A 12 40.99 19.30 4.08
N VAL A 13 40.05 19.79 4.88
CA VAL A 13 39.46 19.02 5.99
C VAL A 13 38.07 18.55 5.60
N ASN A 14 37.74 17.31 5.98
CA ASN A 14 36.47 16.71 5.61
C ASN A 14 35.38 17.14 6.60
N ASN A 15 34.31 17.77 6.11
CA ASN A 15 33.22 18.23 6.96
C ASN A 15 32.25 17.08 7.24
N LEU A 16 32.50 16.36 8.34
CA LEU A 16 31.68 15.22 8.78
C LEU A 16 30.21 15.62 9.03
N GLY A 17 29.97 16.85 9.51
CA GLY A 17 28.63 17.38 9.77
C GLY A 17 27.82 17.67 8.50
N LEU A 18 28.49 18.17 7.45
CA LEU A 18 27.89 18.37 6.12
C LEU A 18 27.50 17.04 5.47
N MET A 19 28.24 15.96 5.78
CA MET A 19 27.96 14.63 5.29
C MET A 19 26.77 13.97 6.02
N SER A 20 26.63 14.18 7.33
CA SER A 20 25.52 13.65 8.14
C SER A 20 24.15 14.22 7.75
N SER A 21 24.05 15.54 7.52
CA SER A 21 22.78 16.17 7.12
C SER A 21 22.30 15.72 5.73
N ARG A 22 23.22 15.39 4.81
CA ARG A 22 22.89 14.93 3.46
C ARG A 22 22.48 13.46 3.43
N GLN A 23 23.02 12.61 4.31
CA GLN A 23 22.63 11.21 4.43
C GLN A 23 21.17 11.04 4.86
N ASN A 24 20.65 11.91 5.73
CA ASN A 24 19.26 11.81 6.19
C ASN A 24 18.25 11.86 5.03
N TYR A 25 18.42 12.79 4.08
CA TYR A 25 17.50 12.92 2.94
C TYR A 25 17.59 11.76 1.96
N MET A 26 18.79 11.19 1.77
CA MET A 26 18.98 10.03 0.91
C MET A 26 18.35 8.77 1.52
N ILE A 27 18.44 8.61 2.85
CA ILE A 27 17.80 7.53 3.59
C ILE A 27 16.27 7.64 3.52
N PHE A 28 15.70 8.81 3.83
CA PHE A 28 14.25 9.05 3.73
C PHE A 28 13.73 8.84 2.29
N GLY A 29 14.44 9.34 1.29
CA GLY A 29 14.09 9.14 -0.12
C GLY A 29 14.10 7.67 -0.52
N GLY A 30 15.07 6.89 -0.05
CA GLY A 30 15.12 5.44 -0.26
C GLY A 30 13.90 4.73 0.32
N PHE A 31 13.49 5.08 1.54
CA PHE A 31 12.31 4.48 2.16
C PHE A 31 11.01 4.80 1.43
N VAL A 32 10.82 6.04 0.96
CA VAL A 32 9.63 6.41 0.19
C VAL A 32 9.58 5.67 -1.15
N ALA A 33 10.73 5.52 -1.82
CA ALA A 33 10.81 4.76 -3.07
C ALA A 33 10.47 3.28 -2.86
N ILE A 34 10.99 2.66 -1.81
CA ILE A 34 10.69 1.25 -1.46
C ILE A 34 9.21 1.08 -1.10
N ALA A 35 8.65 1.97 -0.28
CA ALA A 35 7.23 1.95 0.06
C ALA A 35 6.34 2.11 -1.19
N GLY A 36 6.70 3.01 -2.10
CA GLY A 36 6.00 3.20 -3.38
C GLY A 36 6.03 1.94 -4.25
N ILE A 37 7.18 1.27 -4.35
CA ILE A 37 7.33 0.00 -5.10
C ILE A 37 6.45 -1.09 -4.47
N ILE A 38 6.42 -1.19 -3.15
CA ILE A 38 5.57 -2.17 -2.44
C ILE A 38 4.09 -1.91 -2.73
N ILE A 39 3.65 -0.65 -2.71
CA ILE A 39 2.25 -0.28 -3.03
C ILE A 39 1.90 -0.66 -4.47
N VAL A 40 2.80 -0.44 -5.44
CA VAL A 40 2.57 -0.82 -6.84
C VAL A 40 2.47 -2.34 -7.00
N LEU A 41 3.34 -3.10 -6.33
CA LEU A 41 3.32 -4.57 -6.42
C LEU A 41 2.14 -5.22 -5.69
N VAL A 42 1.63 -4.59 -4.62
CA VAL A 42 0.52 -5.12 -3.81
C VAL A 42 -0.84 -4.54 -4.22
N GLY A 43 -0.87 -3.40 -4.93
CA GLY A 43 -2.08 -2.63 -5.24
C GLY A 43 -3.14 -3.39 -6.05
N GLU A 44 -2.74 -4.38 -6.85
CA GLU A 44 -3.69 -5.20 -7.62
C GLU A 44 -4.57 -6.10 -6.72
N LYS A 45 -4.13 -6.37 -5.49
CA LYS A 45 -4.87 -7.20 -4.50
C LYS A 45 -5.98 -6.41 -3.79
N PHE A 46 -6.04 -5.09 -3.94
CA PHE A 46 -7.03 -4.21 -3.30
C PHE A 46 -8.19 -3.81 -4.23
N LYS A 47 -8.50 -4.59 -5.27
CA LYS A 47 -9.74 -4.36 -6.02
C LYS A 47 -10.92 -4.77 -5.14
N PRO A 48 -11.81 -3.86 -4.71
CA PRO A 48 -13.06 -4.27 -4.09
C PRO A 48 -13.78 -5.15 -5.10
N SER A 49 -14.09 -6.39 -4.71
CA SER A 49 -14.86 -7.31 -5.55
C SER A 49 -16.24 -6.72 -5.76
N ALA A 50 -16.41 -5.97 -6.83
CA ALA A 50 -17.71 -5.52 -7.28
C ALA A 50 -18.47 -6.76 -7.76
N ASN A 51 -19.24 -7.37 -6.86
CA ASN A 51 -20.14 -8.47 -7.17
C ASN A 51 -21.12 -7.99 -8.25
N SER A 52 -20.85 -8.40 -9.49
CA SER A 52 -21.68 -8.12 -10.66
C SER A 52 -22.30 -9.42 -11.13
N VAL A 53 -23.59 -9.38 -11.42
CA VAL A 53 -24.39 -10.53 -11.88
C VAL A 53 -24.99 -10.20 -13.23
N LYS A 54 -25.23 -11.22 -14.06
CA LYS A 54 -25.88 -11.02 -15.36
C LYS A 54 -27.38 -10.87 -15.18
N CYS A 55 -27.97 -9.90 -15.87
CA CYS A 55 -29.40 -9.75 -15.93
C CYS A 55 -30.04 -10.93 -16.69
N PRO A 56 -31.07 -11.61 -16.16
CA PRO A 56 -31.72 -12.74 -16.82
C PRO A 56 -32.50 -12.36 -18.09
N TYR A 57 -32.80 -11.08 -18.27
CA TYR A 57 -33.63 -10.60 -19.39
C TYR A 57 -32.81 -10.08 -20.57
N CYS A 58 -31.71 -9.38 -20.31
CA CYS A 58 -30.87 -8.79 -21.37
C CYS A 58 -29.42 -9.29 -21.38
N ALA A 59 -29.04 -10.20 -20.48
CA ALA A 59 -27.70 -10.76 -20.32
C ALA A 59 -26.57 -9.76 -19.97
N GLU A 60 -26.91 -8.48 -19.77
CA GLU A 60 -25.96 -7.43 -19.43
C GLU A 60 -25.52 -7.49 -17.96
N LEU A 61 -24.32 -7.00 -17.64
CA LEU A 61 -23.78 -6.99 -16.29
C LEU A 61 -24.42 -5.87 -15.44
N ILE A 62 -25.05 -6.27 -14.33
CA ILE A 62 -25.70 -5.39 -13.35
C ILE A 62 -25.12 -5.64 -11.95
N SER A 63 -25.32 -4.72 -11.00
CA SER A 63 -24.88 -4.93 -9.62
C SER A 63 -25.63 -6.11 -8.99
N ALA A 64 -24.97 -6.88 -8.11
CA ALA A 64 -25.61 -7.98 -7.38
C ALA A 64 -26.79 -7.52 -6.51
N GLU A 65 -26.78 -6.25 -6.10
CA GLU A 65 -27.84 -5.61 -5.32
C GLU A 65 -28.87 -4.89 -6.19
N ALA A 66 -28.76 -4.95 -7.53
CA ALA A 66 -29.74 -4.31 -8.40
C ALA A 66 -31.12 -4.94 -8.22
N VAL A 67 -32.12 -4.11 -7.92
CA VAL A 67 -33.55 -4.47 -7.95
C VAL A 67 -34.15 -4.21 -9.34
N LYS A 68 -33.50 -3.33 -10.11
CA LYS A 68 -33.94 -2.96 -11.47
C LYS A 68 -32.75 -2.86 -12.41
N CYS A 69 -32.88 -3.46 -13.59
CA CYS A 69 -31.82 -3.41 -14.59
C CYS A 69 -31.74 -2.02 -15.25
N LYS A 70 -30.56 -1.40 -15.24
CA LYS A 70 -30.30 -0.11 -15.92
C LYS A 70 -30.33 -0.19 -17.45
N HIS A 71 -30.22 -1.39 -18.02
CA HIS A 71 -30.12 -1.59 -19.47
C HIS A 71 -31.48 -1.87 -20.12
N CYS A 72 -32.28 -2.77 -19.54
CA CYS A 72 -33.59 -3.13 -20.09
C CYS A 72 -34.77 -2.70 -19.23
N GLY A 73 -34.54 -2.16 -18.03
CA GLY A 73 -35.61 -1.66 -17.14
C GLY A 73 -36.44 -2.75 -16.46
N SER A 74 -36.14 -4.04 -16.69
CA SER A 74 -36.83 -5.15 -16.03
C SER A 74 -36.49 -5.23 -14.54
N ASP A 75 -37.46 -5.61 -13.73
CA ASP A 75 -37.24 -5.89 -12.31
C ASP A 75 -36.48 -7.21 -12.17
N VAL A 76 -35.34 -7.14 -11.52
CA VAL A 76 -34.47 -8.29 -11.26
C VAL A 76 -34.48 -8.54 -9.76
N THR A 77 -34.74 -9.78 -9.36
CA THR A 77 -34.71 -10.14 -7.95
C THR A 77 -33.25 -10.08 -7.50
N PRO A 78 -32.89 -9.20 -6.53
CA PRO A 78 -31.55 -9.22 -5.97
C PRO A 78 -31.40 -10.59 -5.34
N SER A 79 -30.49 -11.38 -5.89
CA SER A 79 -30.23 -12.71 -5.37
C SER A 79 -29.52 -12.51 -4.05
N LYS A 80 -30.30 -12.47 -2.95
CA LYS A 80 -29.81 -12.72 -1.59
C LYS A 80 -29.45 -14.20 -1.43
N THR A 81 -28.77 -14.75 -2.43
CA THR A 81 -28.01 -15.99 -2.32
C THR A 81 -26.66 -15.46 -1.87
N ILE A 82 -26.40 -15.38 -0.57
CA ILE A 82 -25.64 -16.43 0.11
C ILE A 82 -24.76 -17.15 -0.93
N VAL A 83 -23.86 -16.40 -1.55
CA VAL A 83 -22.66 -16.98 -2.14
C VAL A 83 -21.94 -17.53 -0.93
N SER A 84 -21.90 -18.85 -0.88
CA SER A 84 -21.33 -19.69 0.16
C SER A 84 -20.17 -19.00 0.88
N ALA A 85 -20.41 -18.73 2.16
CA ALA A 85 -19.46 -18.23 3.14
C ALA A 85 -18.28 -19.20 3.39
N ASP A 86 -18.15 -20.29 2.62
CA ASP A 86 -17.13 -21.31 2.88
C ASP A 86 -15.93 -21.23 1.92
N ASP A 87 -16.08 -20.70 0.69
CA ASP A 87 -14.94 -20.65 -0.26
C ASP A 87 -14.47 -19.23 -0.60
N ALA A 88 -15.33 -18.21 -0.44
CA ALA A 88 -14.94 -16.81 -0.60
C ALA A 88 -14.43 -16.20 0.71
N GLU A 89 -14.98 -16.60 1.87
CA GLU A 89 -14.58 -16.06 3.18
C GLU A 89 -13.22 -16.59 3.64
N ALA A 90 -12.86 -17.85 3.31
CA ALA A 90 -11.54 -18.40 3.61
C ALA A 90 -10.43 -17.74 2.76
N SER A 91 -10.72 -17.43 1.49
CA SER A 91 -9.75 -16.78 0.59
C SER A 91 -9.63 -15.27 0.86
N ASP A 92 -10.74 -14.59 1.13
CA ASP A 92 -10.78 -13.16 1.43
C ASP A 92 -10.21 -12.84 2.81
N ARG A 93 -10.41 -13.71 3.82
CA ARG A 93 -9.70 -13.58 5.11
C ARG A 93 -8.23 -13.93 5.03
N LEU A 94 -7.80 -14.87 4.16
CA LEU A 94 -6.36 -15.07 3.95
C LEU A 94 -5.71 -13.84 3.31
N ALA A 95 -6.41 -13.16 2.39
CA ALA A 95 -5.96 -11.91 1.81
C ALA A 95 -5.97 -10.77 2.84
N ASP A 96 -7.04 -10.59 3.61
CA ASP A 96 -7.17 -9.53 4.63
C ASP A 96 -6.19 -9.74 5.80
N VAL A 97 -5.99 -10.99 6.25
CA VAL A 97 -5.02 -11.33 7.31
C VAL A 97 -3.59 -11.13 6.83
N ASN A 98 -3.24 -11.57 5.62
CA ASN A 98 -1.88 -11.37 5.12
C ASN A 98 -1.62 -9.89 4.82
N VAL A 99 -2.61 -9.14 4.32
CA VAL A 99 -2.51 -7.68 4.12
C VAL A 99 -2.39 -6.93 5.45
N LYS A 100 -3.22 -7.24 6.46
CA LYS A 100 -3.10 -6.63 7.79
C LYS A 100 -1.78 -6.98 8.47
N LEU A 101 -1.30 -8.22 8.29
CA LEU A 101 -0.02 -8.66 8.84
C LEU A 101 1.15 -7.98 8.12
N ILE A 102 1.11 -7.85 6.79
CA ILE A 102 2.10 -7.10 6.02
C ILE A 102 2.07 -5.62 6.43
N ALA A 103 0.90 -4.99 6.49
CA ALA A 103 0.75 -3.61 6.91
C ALA A 103 1.25 -3.40 8.35
N GLY A 104 0.94 -4.33 9.26
CA GLY A 104 1.39 -4.33 10.65
C GLY A 104 2.90 -4.50 10.77
N VAL A 105 3.51 -5.42 10.02
CA VAL A 105 4.97 -5.62 9.97
C VAL A 105 5.67 -4.39 9.40
N VAL A 106 5.14 -3.80 8.33
CA VAL A 106 5.68 -2.56 7.75
C VAL A 106 5.62 -1.43 8.79
N LEU A 107 4.47 -1.21 9.44
CA LEU A 107 4.34 -0.20 10.50
C LEU A 107 5.30 -0.44 11.66
N ALA A 108 5.45 -1.69 12.11
CA ALA A 108 6.35 -2.05 13.19
C ALA A 108 7.82 -1.81 12.82
N VAL A 109 8.22 -2.16 11.59
CA VAL A 109 9.58 -1.92 11.08
C VAL A 109 9.85 -0.41 10.97
N PHE A 110 8.90 0.36 10.43
CA PHE A 110 9.03 1.83 10.38
C PHE A 110 9.14 2.43 11.78
N ALA A 111 8.30 2.01 12.72
CA ALA A 111 8.35 2.50 14.10
C ALA A 111 9.67 2.13 14.80
N ALA A 112 10.18 0.92 14.60
CA ALA A 112 11.47 0.48 15.16
C ALA A 112 12.65 1.26 14.58
N ILE A 113 12.66 1.52 13.27
CA ILE A 113 13.69 2.32 12.60
C ILE A 113 13.66 3.77 13.10
N ILE A 114 12.47 4.37 13.19
CA ILE A 114 12.30 5.73 13.71
C ILE A 114 12.78 5.80 15.17
N GLY A 115 12.39 4.82 16.00
CA GLY A 115 12.84 4.71 17.38
C GLY A 115 14.36 4.58 17.51
N ALA A 116 14.99 3.74 16.69
CA ALA A 116 16.44 3.57 16.66
C ALA A 116 17.16 4.85 16.24
N ILE A 117 16.64 5.58 15.25
CA ILE A 117 17.19 6.89 14.82
C ILE A 117 17.09 7.91 15.95
N ILE A 118 15.95 7.98 16.65
CA ILE A 118 15.75 8.89 17.78
C ILE A 118 16.69 8.52 18.94
N PHE A 119 16.83 7.24 19.24
CA PHE A 119 17.67 6.74 20.32
C PHE A 119 19.17 6.95 20.06
N HIS A 120 19.64 6.75 18.83
CA HIS A 120 21.04 7.01 18.46
C HIS A 120 21.38 8.50 18.31
N ARG A 121 20.38 9.39 18.30
CA ARG A 121 20.56 10.83 18.23
C ARG A 121 20.57 11.53 19.60
N GLN A 122 20.15 10.85 20.67
CA GLN A 122 20.32 11.30 22.05
C GLN A 122 21.71 10.94 22.56
#